data_AF-A0A972CY23-F1
#
_entry.id   AF-A0A972CY23-F1
#
_cell.length_a   1.000
_cell.length_b   1.000
_cell.length_c   1.000
_cell.angle_alpha   90.00
_cell.angle_beta   90.00
_cell.angle_gamma   90.00
#
_symmetry.space_group_name_H-M   'P 1'
#
loop_
_entity.id
_entity.type
_entity.pdbx_description
1 polymer ?
#
loop_
_entity_poly.entity_id
_entity_poly.type
_entity_poly.pdbx_seq_one_letter_code
_entity_poly.pdbx_strand_id
1 'polypeptide(L)'
;MKTITINDVEYAVFAANEGTAKPQPHIIETKSGTIPEGKQLSLLKEYLNQNDISPIKGATTYWCIDKVLRLGSSKEKTIRETIHKQKYLPLTEENIEKQHKFVGASSNYGKEGLIIHDVMNAFPLHNDLNTIAMKIAVIDVTNSTHLSQYKSRLSLYDLAKVILEIPNFDDRLAKGAPELVNIIARNIGAVNMFSFASKYCTYHNVEVYGRDDYSIFDGIVKNTLPHYIQGLTTNKIDTWRRSFDYKTFNECVGKLLDENNIHIPFRRRKLDHFLWYANR
;
A
#
# COMPACT_ATOMS: atom_id res chain seq x y z
N MET A 1 -30.20 -0.27 -16.84
CA MET A 1 -30.70 -1.11 -17.96
C MET A 1 -30.12 -0.64 -19.29
N LYS A 2 -29.69 -1.57 -20.15
CA LYS A 2 -29.14 -1.29 -21.50
C LYS A 2 -29.68 -2.33 -22.50
N THR A 3 -30.07 -1.91 -23.70
CA THR A 3 -30.46 -2.84 -24.77
C THR A 3 -29.26 -3.25 -25.61
N ILE A 4 -29.18 -4.53 -25.96
CA ILE A 4 -28.16 -5.10 -26.84
C ILE A 4 -28.82 -5.99 -27.90
N THR A 5 -28.15 -6.16 -29.04
CA THR A 5 -28.58 -7.09 -30.09
C THR A 5 -27.57 -8.21 -30.22
N ILE A 6 -28.03 -9.45 -30.20
CA ILE A 6 -27.22 -10.66 -30.38
C ILE A 6 -27.96 -11.54 -31.39
N ASN A 7 -27.34 -11.83 -32.54
CA ASN A 7 -27.92 -12.66 -33.60
C ASN A 7 -29.33 -12.19 -34.00
N ASP A 8 -29.45 -10.89 -34.28
CA ASP A 8 -30.71 -10.21 -34.65
C ASP A 8 -31.84 -10.24 -33.61
N VAL A 9 -31.54 -10.68 -32.38
CA VAL A 9 -32.47 -10.67 -31.24
C VAL A 9 -32.07 -9.58 -30.25
N GLU A 10 -33.03 -8.73 -29.86
CA GLU A 10 -32.82 -7.67 -28.89
C GLU A 10 -33.07 -8.14 -27.46
N TYR A 11 -32.09 -7.89 -26.59
CA TYR A 11 -32.13 -8.20 -25.17
C TYR A 11 -31.97 -6.93 -24.34
N ALA A 12 -32.81 -6.77 -23.32
CA ALA A 12 -32.61 -5.79 -22.26
C ALA A 12 -31.73 -6.39 -21.16
N VAL A 13 -30.63 -5.70 -20.83
CA VAL A 13 -29.64 -6.11 -19.83
C VAL A 13 -29.88 -5.32 -18.55
N PHE A 14 -30.04 -6.03 -17.44
CA PHE A 14 -30.37 -5.47 -16.14
C PHE A 14 -29.25 -5.69 -15.12
N ALA A 15 -28.95 -4.65 -14.33
CA ALA A 15 -28.09 -4.78 -13.16
C ALA A 15 -28.82 -5.47 -12.00
N ALA A 16 -28.11 -5.71 -10.89
CA ALA A 16 -28.73 -6.25 -9.69
C ALA A 16 -29.79 -5.29 -9.18
N ASN A 17 -30.95 -5.81 -8.78
CA ASN A 17 -32.11 -5.04 -8.34
C ASN A 17 -32.63 -4.00 -9.35
N GLU A 18 -32.23 -4.10 -10.63
CA GLU A 18 -32.86 -3.38 -11.72
C GLU A 18 -33.79 -4.36 -12.47
N GLY A 19 -35.05 -3.98 -12.67
CA GLY A 19 -36.05 -4.82 -13.34
C GLY A 19 -36.96 -5.62 -12.40
N THR A 20 -38.14 -5.99 -12.87
CA THR A 20 -39.21 -6.61 -12.08
C THR A 20 -39.14 -8.14 -11.98
N ALA A 21 -38.19 -8.77 -12.70
CA ALA A 21 -38.18 -10.22 -12.88
C ALA A 21 -37.29 -10.98 -11.88
N LYS A 22 -36.09 -10.48 -11.56
CA LYS A 22 -35.15 -11.13 -10.61
C LYS A 22 -34.26 -10.10 -9.88
N PRO A 23 -33.87 -10.37 -8.61
CA PRO A 23 -32.94 -9.52 -7.86
C PRO A 23 -31.50 -9.60 -8.37
N GLN A 24 -31.13 -10.70 -9.05
CA GLN A 24 -29.81 -10.91 -9.63
C GLN A 24 -29.72 -10.28 -11.03
N PRO A 25 -28.54 -9.84 -11.49
CA PRO A 25 -28.37 -9.34 -12.85
C PRO A 25 -28.77 -10.39 -13.87
N HIS A 26 -29.53 -9.97 -14.89
CA HIS A 26 -30.07 -10.86 -15.89
C HIS A 26 -30.27 -10.14 -17.23
N ILE A 27 -30.51 -10.92 -18.29
CA ILE A 27 -31.00 -10.40 -19.56
C ILE A 27 -32.44 -10.88 -19.81
N ILE A 28 -33.22 -10.05 -20.48
CA ILE A 28 -34.59 -10.37 -20.92
C ILE A 28 -34.66 -10.14 -22.43
N GLU A 29 -35.18 -11.11 -23.18
CA GLU A 29 -35.50 -10.87 -24.59
C GLU A 29 -36.66 -9.88 -24.69
N THR A 30 -36.45 -8.76 -25.37
CA THR A 30 -37.38 -7.61 -25.37
C THR A 30 -38.74 -7.95 -25.97
N LYS A 31 -38.79 -8.81 -27.00
CA LYS A 31 -40.04 -9.19 -27.69
C LYS A 31 -40.89 -10.16 -26.88
N SER A 32 -40.26 -11.15 -26.24
CA SER A 32 -40.97 -12.21 -25.51
C SER A 32 -41.15 -11.89 -24.02
N GLY A 33 -40.35 -10.97 -23.48
CA GLY A 33 -40.30 -10.67 -22.05
C GLY A 33 -39.70 -11.81 -21.21
N THR A 34 -39.06 -12.80 -21.84
CA THR A 34 -38.56 -13.99 -21.16
C THR A 34 -37.06 -13.91 -20.83
N ILE A 35 -36.66 -14.56 -19.74
CA ILE A 35 -35.26 -14.72 -19.38
C ILE A 35 -34.75 -16.00 -20.05
N PRO A 36 -33.66 -15.95 -20.85
CA PRO A 36 -33.10 -17.13 -21.50
C PRO A 36 -32.26 -17.96 -20.51
N GLU A 37 -32.95 -18.67 -19.61
CA GLU A 37 -32.32 -19.48 -18.57
C GLU A 37 -31.35 -20.52 -19.15
N GLY A 38 -30.20 -20.70 -18.49
CA GLY A 38 -29.11 -21.56 -18.97
C GLY A 38 -28.31 -21.03 -20.17
N LYS A 39 -28.80 -20.03 -20.92
CA LYS A 39 -28.15 -19.49 -22.12
C LYS A 39 -27.57 -18.09 -21.95
N GLN A 40 -27.86 -17.41 -20.83
CA GLN A 40 -27.41 -16.03 -20.59
C GLN A 40 -25.88 -15.87 -20.73
N LEU A 41 -25.09 -16.80 -20.17
CA LEU A 41 -23.63 -16.70 -20.21
C LEU A 41 -23.07 -16.83 -21.64
N SER A 42 -23.56 -17.77 -22.43
CA SER A 42 -23.08 -17.96 -23.80
C SER A 42 -23.44 -16.76 -24.68
N LEU A 43 -24.67 -16.26 -24.57
CA LEU A 43 -25.15 -15.09 -25.30
C LEU A 43 -24.32 -13.84 -24.97
N LEU A 44 -24.07 -13.59 -23.68
CA LEU A 44 -23.27 -12.44 -23.27
C LEU A 44 -21.81 -12.54 -23.71
N LYS A 45 -21.22 -13.75 -23.70
CA LYS A 45 -19.85 -13.95 -24.23
C LYS A 45 -19.79 -13.70 -25.73
N GLU A 46 -20.80 -14.13 -26.47
CA GLU A 46 -20.92 -13.89 -27.90
C GLU A 46 -21.00 -12.39 -28.19
N TYR A 47 -21.84 -11.65 -27.47
CA TYR A 47 -21.91 -10.19 -27.58
C TYR A 47 -20.58 -9.50 -27.26
N LEU A 48 -19.87 -9.94 -26.20
CA LEU A 48 -18.57 -9.39 -25.84
C LEU A 48 -17.52 -9.66 -26.94
N ASN A 49 -17.50 -10.87 -27.51
CA ASN A 49 -16.62 -11.21 -28.62
C ASN A 49 -16.95 -10.39 -29.88
N GLN A 50 -18.23 -10.14 -30.18
CA GLN A 50 -18.66 -9.24 -31.27
C GLN A 50 -18.21 -7.79 -31.07
N ASN A 51 -17.85 -7.40 -29.84
CA ASN A 51 -17.34 -6.07 -29.47
C ASN A 51 -15.85 -6.10 -29.11
N ASP A 52 -15.08 -7.07 -29.62
CA ASP A 52 -13.63 -7.21 -29.41
C ASP A 52 -13.19 -7.34 -27.93
N ILE A 53 -14.07 -7.85 -27.06
CA ILE A 53 -13.76 -8.13 -25.65
C ILE A 53 -13.75 -9.64 -25.41
N SER A 54 -12.55 -10.21 -25.25
CA SER A 54 -12.39 -11.62 -24.88
C SER A 54 -12.73 -11.85 -23.40
N PRO A 55 -13.71 -12.73 -23.06
CA PRO A 55 -14.02 -13.08 -21.67
C PRO A 55 -12.85 -13.78 -20.97
N ILE A 56 -12.61 -13.45 -19.70
CA ILE A 56 -11.56 -14.10 -18.90
C ILE A 56 -11.88 -15.59 -18.62
N LYS A 57 -10.84 -16.39 -18.37
CA LYS A 57 -11.00 -17.79 -17.93
C LYS A 57 -11.77 -17.81 -16.60
N GLY A 58 -12.93 -18.47 -16.59
CA GLY A 58 -13.84 -18.51 -15.43
C GLY A 58 -14.87 -17.36 -15.36
N ALA A 59 -15.03 -16.56 -16.42
CA ALA A 59 -16.04 -15.50 -16.47
C ALA A 59 -17.46 -16.02 -16.19
N THR A 60 -18.14 -15.36 -15.26
CA THR A 60 -19.52 -15.64 -14.83
C THR A 60 -20.53 -14.75 -15.55
N THR A 61 -21.82 -15.09 -15.50
CA THR A 61 -22.91 -14.28 -16.08
C THR A 61 -22.88 -12.86 -15.51
N TYR A 62 -22.66 -12.73 -14.21
CA TYR A 62 -22.51 -11.44 -13.52
C TYR A 62 -21.38 -10.60 -14.14
N TRP A 63 -20.19 -11.21 -14.31
CA TRP A 63 -19.04 -10.52 -14.89
C TRP A 63 -19.33 -10.03 -16.31
N CYS A 64 -19.98 -10.87 -17.12
CA CYS A 64 -20.33 -10.51 -18.48
C CYS A 64 -21.38 -9.37 -18.51
N ILE A 65 -22.41 -9.41 -17.66
CA ILE A 65 -23.42 -8.35 -17.58
C ILE A 65 -22.79 -7.01 -17.19
N ASP A 66 -21.91 -6.98 -16.18
CA ASP A 66 -21.20 -5.77 -15.78
C ASP A 66 -20.40 -5.17 -16.95
N LYS A 67 -19.70 -6.01 -17.73
CA LYS A 67 -18.98 -5.55 -18.93
C LYS A 67 -19.90 -5.01 -20.01
N VAL A 68 -21.01 -5.67 -20.26
CA VAL A 68 -21.99 -5.25 -21.27
C VAL A 68 -22.65 -3.92 -20.92
N LEU A 69 -22.98 -3.71 -19.65
CA LEU A 69 -23.56 -2.44 -19.17
C LEU A 69 -22.58 -1.26 -19.30
N ARG A 70 -21.27 -1.52 -19.26
CA ARG A 70 -20.22 -0.49 -19.37
C ARG A 70 -19.81 -0.18 -20.80
N LEU A 71 -19.96 -1.13 -21.73
CA LEU A 71 -19.70 -0.96 -23.16
C LEU A 71 -20.46 0.24 -23.74
N GLY A 72 -19.83 1.05 -24.60
CA GLY A 72 -20.50 2.18 -25.27
C GLY A 72 -20.79 3.39 -24.39
N SER A 73 -20.44 3.37 -23.10
CA SER A 73 -20.26 4.62 -22.37
C SER A 73 -19.03 5.30 -22.97
N SER A 74 -19.22 6.39 -23.71
CA SER A 74 -18.19 7.23 -24.36
C SER A 74 -17.07 7.71 -23.41
N LYS A 75 -17.28 7.43 -22.13
CA LYS A 75 -16.36 7.51 -21.03
C LYS A 75 -15.17 6.54 -21.17
N GLU A 76 -15.28 5.26 -21.54
CA GLU A 76 -14.20 4.26 -21.35
C GLU A 76 -12.91 4.44 -22.18
N LYS A 77 -12.94 5.00 -23.40
CA LYS A 77 -11.73 5.14 -24.23
C LYS A 77 -10.87 6.36 -23.81
N THR A 78 -11.51 7.47 -23.45
CA THR A 78 -10.85 8.63 -22.84
C THR A 78 -10.53 8.36 -21.36
N ILE A 79 -11.32 7.52 -20.67
CA ILE A 79 -11.08 7.11 -19.28
C ILE A 79 -9.92 6.14 -19.13
N ARG A 80 -9.59 5.26 -20.07
CA ARG A 80 -8.40 4.41 -19.84
C ARG A 80 -7.09 5.19 -19.82
N GLU A 81 -7.00 6.28 -20.59
CA GLU A 81 -5.85 7.19 -20.54
C GLU A 81 -5.97 8.26 -19.44
N THR A 82 -7.21 8.61 -19.04
CA THR A 82 -7.45 9.68 -18.03
C THR A 82 -7.73 9.16 -16.62
N ILE A 83 -8.19 7.91 -16.38
CA ILE A 83 -8.39 7.31 -15.04
C ILE A 83 -7.10 6.71 -14.49
N HIS A 84 -6.15 6.33 -15.33
CA HIS A 84 -4.79 6.09 -14.83
C HIS A 84 -4.05 7.38 -14.45
N LYS A 85 -4.60 8.55 -14.79
CA LYS A 85 -4.13 9.85 -14.32
C LYS A 85 -5.07 10.38 -13.25
N GLN A 86 -4.63 10.31 -11.99
CA GLN A 86 -5.16 11.01 -10.82
C GLN A 86 -6.14 10.25 -9.90
N LYS A 87 -5.79 9.01 -9.53
CA LYS A 87 -6.13 8.48 -8.18
C LYS A 87 -5.05 8.85 -7.15
N TYR A 88 -3.81 9.00 -7.60
CA TYR A 88 -2.65 9.32 -6.77
C TYR A 88 -2.32 10.79 -6.93
N LEU A 89 -2.11 11.48 -5.81
CA LEU A 89 -1.69 12.88 -5.81
C LEU A 89 -0.32 12.98 -6.51
N PRO A 90 -0.06 14.00 -7.37
CA PRO A 90 1.24 14.17 -8.00
C PRO A 90 2.35 14.30 -6.96
N LEU A 91 3.49 13.67 -7.24
CA LEU A 91 4.66 13.74 -6.38
C LEU A 91 5.38 15.08 -6.58
N THR A 92 5.10 16.04 -5.70
CA THR A 92 5.75 17.36 -5.68
C THR A 92 6.09 17.75 -4.24
N GLU A 93 7.06 18.65 -4.05
CA GLU A 93 7.42 19.17 -2.72
C GLU A 93 6.20 19.78 -2.00
N GLU A 94 5.40 20.58 -2.71
CA GLU A 94 4.18 21.19 -2.18
C GLU A 94 3.19 20.14 -1.64
N ASN A 95 2.94 19.10 -2.43
CA ASN A 95 2.01 18.05 -2.04
C ASN A 95 2.55 17.25 -0.85
N ILE A 96 3.85 16.93 -0.83
CA ILE A 96 4.49 16.23 0.28
C ILE A 96 4.38 17.05 1.58
N GLU A 97 4.73 18.34 1.54
CA GLU A 97 4.63 19.23 2.70
C GLU A 97 3.18 19.36 3.19
N LYS A 98 2.24 19.49 2.26
CA LYS A 98 0.81 19.57 2.58
C LYS A 98 0.31 18.31 3.29
N GLN A 99 0.63 17.13 2.77
CA GLN A 99 0.23 15.87 3.43
C GLN A 99 0.92 15.68 4.78
N HIS A 100 2.19 16.07 4.90
CA HIS A 100 2.91 16.02 6.18
C HIS A 100 2.22 16.88 7.25
N LYS A 101 1.78 18.09 6.92
CA LYS A 101 1.01 18.96 7.81
C LYS A 101 -0.32 18.34 8.25
N PHE A 102 -1.05 17.70 7.32
CA PHE A 102 -2.31 17.02 7.67
C PHE A 102 -2.12 15.84 8.61
N VAL A 103 -1.06 15.06 8.43
CA VAL A 103 -0.71 13.98 9.35
C VAL A 103 -0.40 14.54 10.75
N GLY A 104 0.42 15.60 10.84
CA GLY A 104 0.74 16.25 12.12
C GLY A 104 -0.48 16.86 12.83
N ALA A 105 -1.46 17.37 12.08
CA ALA A 105 -2.71 17.90 12.63
C ALA A 105 -3.74 16.82 13.01
N SER A 106 -3.51 15.56 12.62
CA SER A 106 -4.46 14.49 12.90
C SER A 106 -4.52 14.15 14.40
N SER A 107 -5.72 13.89 14.91
CA SER A 107 -5.96 13.67 16.34
C SER A 107 -5.22 12.46 16.93
N ASN A 108 -4.91 11.48 16.09
CA ASN A 108 -4.28 10.22 16.52
C ASN A 108 -2.79 10.26 16.18
N TYR A 109 -2.45 10.21 14.90
CA TYR A 109 -1.06 10.06 14.45
C TYR A 109 -0.18 11.25 14.86
N GLY A 110 -0.72 12.47 14.85
CA GLY A 110 0.00 13.66 15.32
C GLY A 110 0.36 13.58 16.81
N LYS A 111 -0.58 13.12 17.64
CA LYS A 111 -0.35 12.96 19.10
C LYS A 111 0.56 11.78 19.42
N GLU A 112 0.42 10.68 18.69
CA GLU A 112 1.30 9.51 18.83
C GLU A 112 2.75 9.86 18.45
N GLY A 113 2.94 10.73 17.45
CA GLY A 113 4.25 11.28 17.10
C GLY A 113 4.94 12.02 18.25
N LEU A 114 4.18 12.75 19.08
CA LEU A 114 4.73 13.42 20.26
C LEU A 114 5.27 12.42 21.29
N ILE A 115 4.54 11.32 21.53
CA ILE A 115 5.00 10.27 22.45
C ILE A 115 6.30 9.63 21.95
N ILE A 116 6.40 9.37 20.63
CA ILE A 116 7.64 8.86 20.05
C ILE A 116 8.77 9.87 20.26
N HIS A 117 8.55 11.15 19.91
CA HIS A 117 9.53 12.22 20.09
C HIS A 117 10.06 12.29 21.53
N ASP A 118 9.15 12.38 22.51
CA ASP A 118 9.49 12.51 23.93
C ASP A 118 10.28 11.29 24.43
N VAL A 119 9.84 10.08 24.09
CA VAL A 119 10.50 8.84 24.52
C VAL A 119 11.89 8.70 23.91
N MET A 120 12.06 8.98 22.61
CA MET A 120 13.36 8.86 21.95
C MET A 120 14.35 9.89 22.48
N ASN A 121 13.91 11.12 22.76
CA ASN A 121 14.77 12.18 23.29
C ASN A 121 15.10 11.98 24.78
N ALA A 122 14.18 11.44 25.58
CA ALA A 122 14.45 11.12 26.98
C ALA A 122 15.45 9.96 27.15
N PHE A 123 15.44 9.00 26.21
CA PHE A 123 16.30 7.83 26.23
C PHE A 123 17.02 7.66 24.89
N PRO A 124 18.01 8.49 24.54
CA PRO A 124 18.57 8.49 23.18
C PRO A 124 19.41 7.24 22.85
N LEU A 125 20.06 6.64 23.85
CA LEU A 125 21.04 5.57 23.65
C LEU A 125 20.42 4.16 23.67
N HIS A 126 21.15 3.19 23.11
CA HIS A 126 20.80 1.77 23.08
C HIS A 126 21.69 0.95 24.02
N ASN A 127 21.79 1.35 25.28
CA ASN A 127 22.70 0.76 26.27
C ASN A 127 22.00 0.09 27.46
N ASP A 128 20.67 0.14 27.53
CA ASP A 128 19.89 -0.52 28.57
C ASP A 128 18.73 -1.33 27.95
N LEU A 129 18.58 -2.56 28.42
CA LEU A 129 17.61 -3.51 27.89
C LEU A 129 16.16 -3.03 28.04
N ASN A 130 15.83 -2.44 29.19
CA ASN A 130 14.46 -2.03 29.52
C ASN A 130 14.05 -0.79 28.72
N THR A 131 14.97 0.17 28.54
CA THR A 131 14.71 1.33 27.69
C THR A 131 14.53 0.92 26.22
N ILE A 132 15.31 -0.03 25.72
CA ILE A 132 15.11 -0.60 24.37
C ILE A 132 13.76 -1.30 24.26
N ALA A 133 13.39 -2.14 25.23
CA ALA A 133 12.09 -2.82 25.25
C ALA A 133 10.92 -1.81 25.25
N MET A 134 11.04 -0.73 26.02
CA MET A 134 10.06 0.36 26.04
C MET A 134 9.95 1.06 24.69
N LYS A 135 11.08 1.41 24.04
CA LYS A 135 11.09 2.02 22.70
C LYS A 135 10.43 1.13 21.66
N ILE A 136 10.72 -0.17 21.68
CA ILE A 136 10.07 -1.17 20.81
C ILE A 136 8.55 -1.13 21.02
N ALA A 137 8.09 -1.16 22.28
CA ALA A 137 6.67 -1.15 22.61
C ALA A 137 5.96 0.14 22.15
N VAL A 138 6.59 1.30 22.35
CA VAL A 138 6.06 2.59 21.89
C VAL A 138 5.90 2.62 20.37
N ILE A 139 6.91 2.16 19.63
CA ILE A 139 6.83 2.09 18.15
C ILE A 139 5.77 1.08 17.72
N ASP A 140 5.68 -0.09 18.35
CA ASP A 140 4.71 -1.12 17.98
C ASP A 140 3.26 -0.63 18.11
N VAL A 141 2.95 0.00 19.24
CA VAL A 141 1.61 0.51 19.53
C VAL A 141 1.23 1.65 18.59
N THR A 142 2.12 2.62 18.40
CA THR A 142 1.85 3.83 17.60
C THR A 142 1.83 3.58 16.09
N ASN A 143 2.57 2.58 15.61
CA ASN A 143 2.67 2.28 14.17
C ASN A 143 1.98 0.97 13.77
N SER A 144 1.22 0.36 14.69
CA SER A 144 0.50 -0.90 14.47
C SER A 144 1.41 -1.97 13.84
N THR A 145 2.62 -2.15 14.37
CA THR A 145 3.52 -3.18 13.81
C THR A 145 3.08 -4.61 14.19
N HIS A 146 2.06 -4.70 15.06
CA HIS A 146 1.38 -5.92 15.47
C HIS A 146 2.34 -7.00 15.99
N LEU A 147 3.42 -6.60 16.68
CA LEU A 147 4.37 -7.55 17.27
C LEU A 147 3.67 -8.51 18.23
N SER A 148 2.62 -8.02 18.90
CA SER A 148 1.76 -8.81 19.78
C SER A 148 1.09 -10.02 19.11
N GLN A 149 0.82 -9.98 17.80
CA GLN A 149 0.26 -11.12 17.05
C GLN A 149 1.27 -12.28 16.94
N TYR A 150 2.55 -11.99 17.13
CA TYR A 150 3.63 -12.96 17.06
C TYR A 150 4.16 -13.37 18.44
N LYS A 151 3.45 -13.07 19.54
CA LYS A 151 3.89 -13.39 20.92
C LYS A 151 4.29 -14.85 21.14
N SER A 152 3.75 -15.79 20.37
CA SER A 152 4.12 -17.21 20.43
C SER A 152 5.46 -17.54 19.77
N ARG A 153 6.05 -16.59 19.02
CA ARG A 153 7.24 -16.74 18.18
C ARG A 153 8.27 -15.62 18.35
N LEU A 154 7.89 -14.53 19.03
CA LEU A 154 8.64 -13.31 19.21
C LEU A 154 8.45 -12.82 20.64
N SER A 155 9.52 -12.80 21.41
CA SER A 155 9.57 -12.15 22.72
C SER A 155 10.09 -10.73 22.58
N LEU A 156 9.45 -9.78 23.29
CA LEU A 156 9.94 -8.41 23.40
C LEU A 156 11.35 -8.38 24.02
N TYR A 157 11.60 -9.23 25.01
CA TYR A 157 12.90 -9.36 25.66
C TYR A 157 13.98 -9.78 24.67
N ASP A 158 13.70 -10.80 23.84
CA ASP A 158 14.67 -11.31 22.87
C ASP A 158 14.98 -10.27 21.79
N LEU A 159 13.96 -9.52 21.32
CA LEU A 159 14.18 -8.42 20.37
C LEU A 159 15.00 -7.29 20.97
N ALA A 160 14.71 -6.90 22.22
CA ALA A 160 15.47 -5.86 22.91
C ALA A 160 16.93 -6.29 23.11
N LYS A 161 17.14 -7.56 23.50
CA LYS A 161 18.46 -8.14 23.70
C LYS A 161 19.25 -8.18 22.38
N VAL A 162 18.62 -8.60 21.30
CA VAL A 162 19.23 -8.57 19.96
C VAL A 162 19.70 -7.16 19.60
N ILE A 163 18.87 -6.13 19.82
CA ILE A 163 19.25 -4.74 19.52
C ILE A 163 20.42 -4.28 20.40
N LEU A 164 20.37 -4.58 21.70
CA LEU A 164 21.41 -4.23 22.67
C LEU A 164 22.77 -4.85 22.31
N GLU A 165 22.78 -6.06 21.76
CA GLU A 165 23.99 -6.80 21.40
C GLU A 165 24.61 -6.36 20.06
N ILE A 166 23.96 -5.46 19.29
CA ILE A 166 24.52 -4.97 18.03
C ILE A 166 25.72 -4.06 18.31
N PRO A 167 26.92 -4.39 17.81
CA PRO A 167 28.10 -3.55 18.04
C PRO A 167 27.95 -2.16 17.45
N ASN A 168 28.28 -1.14 18.26
CA ASN A 168 28.27 0.28 17.90
C ASN A 168 26.93 0.73 17.29
N PHE A 169 25.81 0.29 17.87
CA PHE A 169 24.48 0.54 17.32
C PHE A 169 24.22 2.03 17.08
N ASP A 170 24.43 2.86 18.12
CA ASP A 170 24.17 4.31 18.07
C ASP A 170 25.02 5.02 17.02
N ASP A 171 26.33 4.75 16.95
CA ASP A 171 27.23 5.33 15.95
C ASP A 171 26.82 4.96 14.52
N ARG A 172 26.40 3.72 14.31
CA ARG A 172 25.96 3.24 12.99
C ARG A 172 24.62 3.86 12.60
N LEU A 173 23.72 4.04 13.56
CA LEU A 173 22.42 4.65 13.36
C LEU A 173 22.54 6.15 13.06
N ALA A 174 23.44 6.85 13.75
CA ALA A 174 23.78 8.25 13.49
C ALA A 174 24.39 8.47 12.10
N LYS A 175 25.04 7.44 11.53
CA LYS A 175 25.64 7.46 10.19
C LYS A 175 24.70 6.94 9.10
N GLY A 176 23.47 6.57 9.43
CA GLY A 176 22.50 6.08 8.45
C GLY A 176 22.81 4.68 7.90
N ALA A 177 23.50 3.83 8.65
CA ALA A 177 23.90 2.49 8.20
C ALA A 177 22.67 1.60 7.88
N PRO A 178 22.42 1.24 6.61
CA PRO A 178 21.24 0.46 6.21
C PRO A 178 21.27 -0.98 6.73
N GLU A 179 22.45 -1.52 7.05
CA GLU A 179 22.62 -2.89 7.54
C GLU A 179 21.95 -3.10 8.90
N LEU A 180 21.75 -2.05 9.71
CA LEU A 180 21.05 -2.15 11.00
C LEU A 180 19.64 -2.69 10.81
N VAL A 181 18.91 -2.21 9.78
CA VAL A 181 17.56 -2.70 9.49
C VAL A 181 17.58 -4.19 9.20
N ASN A 182 18.54 -4.66 8.40
CA ASN A 182 18.66 -6.07 8.04
C ASN A 182 19.03 -6.95 9.25
N ILE A 183 19.92 -6.48 10.13
CA ILE A 183 20.32 -7.20 11.35
C ILE A 183 19.10 -7.36 12.25
N ILE A 184 18.37 -6.28 12.56
CA ILE A 184 17.14 -6.36 13.37
C ILE A 184 16.11 -7.27 12.70
N ALA A 185 15.93 -7.13 11.38
CA ALA A 185 14.91 -7.84 10.63
C ALA A 185 15.10 -9.37 10.61
N ARG A 186 16.36 -9.86 10.62
CA ARG A 186 16.72 -11.28 10.51
C ARG A 186 16.76 -12.04 11.84
N ASN A 187 17.10 -11.35 12.93
CA ASN A 187 17.52 -12.00 14.17
C ASN A 187 16.39 -12.60 15.02
N ILE A 188 15.14 -12.64 14.51
CA ILE A 188 14.02 -13.27 15.23
C ILE A 188 13.35 -14.30 14.33
N GLY A 189 13.84 -15.54 14.47
CA GLY A 189 13.78 -16.66 13.53
C GLY A 189 12.42 -17.26 13.16
N ALA A 190 11.34 -16.49 13.16
CA ALA A 190 10.04 -16.97 12.66
C ALA A 190 9.18 -15.89 11.98
N VAL A 191 9.58 -14.62 12.06
CA VAL A 191 8.81 -13.49 11.53
C VAL A 191 9.76 -12.53 10.82
N ASN A 192 9.40 -12.12 9.61
CA ASN A 192 10.17 -11.11 8.89
C ASN A 192 9.89 -9.73 9.51
N MET A 193 10.85 -9.22 10.29
CA MET A 193 10.71 -7.98 11.05
C MET A 193 11.09 -6.72 10.25
N PHE A 194 11.14 -6.80 8.92
CA PHE A 194 11.64 -5.73 8.05
C PHE A 194 10.84 -4.42 8.17
N SER A 195 9.51 -4.50 8.26
CA SER A 195 8.64 -3.34 8.49
C SER A 195 8.96 -2.66 9.83
N PHE A 196 9.01 -3.45 10.90
CA PHE A 196 9.35 -2.94 12.23
C PHE A 196 10.75 -2.33 12.26
N ALA A 197 11.77 -3.04 11.76
CA ALA A 197 13.16 -2.62 11.78
C ALA A 197 13.36 -1.29 11.02
N SER A 198 12.69 -1.12 9.86
CA SER A 198 12.76 0.13 9.10
C SER A 198 12.18 1.32 9.89
N LYS A 199 11.06 1.13 10.60
CA LYS A 199 10.47 2.17 11.47
C LYS A 199 11.36 2.47 12.66
N TYR A 200 11.86 1.43 13.33
CA TYR A 200 12.74 1.55 14.48
C TYR A 200 13.95 2.43 14.16
N CYS A 201 14.66 2.13 13.07
CA CYS A 201 15.80 2.93 12.65
C CYS A 201 15.39 4.35 12.21
N THR A 202 14.28 4.50 11.46
CA THR A 202 13.83 5.81 10.98
C THR A 202 13.49 6.76 12.13
N TYR A 203 12.69 6.32 13.11
CA TYR A 203 12.31 7.18 14.22
C TYR A 203 13.51 7.62 15.05
N HIS A 204 14.44 6.72 15.38
CA HIS A 204 15.62 7.14 16.15
C HIS A 204 16.55 8.05 15.32
N ASN A 205 16.75 7.79 14.03
CA ASN A 205 17.57 8.64 13.16
C ASN A 205 17.00 10.07 13.07
N VAL A 206 15.68 10.20 12.97
CA VAL A 206 14.99 11.49 12.95
C VAL A 206 15.03 12.17 14.32
N GLU A 207 14.52 11.49 15.36
CA GLU A 207 14.26 12.13 16.65
C GLU A 207 15.53 12.40 17.46
N VAL A 208 16.53 11.52 17.40
CA VAL A 208 17.75 11.62 18.21
C VAL A 208 18.86 12.37 17.47
N TYR A 209 19.00 12.12 16.16
CA TYR A 209 20.13 12.64 15.38
C TYR A 209 19.74 13.77 14.43
N GLY A 210 18.45 14.09 14.26
CA GLY A 210 17.99 15.12 13.34
C GLY A 210 18.29 14.78 11.87
N ARG A 211 18.32 13.47 11.54
CA ARG A 211 18.69 12.96 10.22
C ARG A 211 17.52 12.25 9.56
N ASP A 212 17.63 12.02 8.25
CA ASP A 212 16.58 11.41 7.43
C ASP A 212 17.20 10.41 6.45
N ASP A 213 18.06 9.52 6.98
CA ASP A 213 18.82 8.57 6.17
C ASP A 213 18.02 7.31 5.84
N TYR A 214 16.96 7.02 6.59
CA TYR A 214 16.15 5.80 6.51
C TYR A 214 14.76 6.08 5.92
N SER A 215 14.27 5.15 5.11
CA SER A 215 12.88 5.12 4.62
C SER A 215 12.10 4.04 5.35
N ILE A 216 10.86 4.36 5.76
CA ILE A 216 9.95 3.40 6.36
C ILE A 216 9.45 2.43 5.27
N PHE A 217 9.42 1.15 5.63
CA PHE A 217 8.75 0.11 4.87
C PHE A 217 7.48 -0.32 5.60
N ASP A 218 6.37 -0.44 4.87
CA ASP A 218 5.16 -1.09 5.32
C ASP A 218 4.32 -1.62 4.15
N GLY A 219 3.12 -2.14 4.44
CA GLY A 219 2.20 -2.61 3.41
C GLY A 219 1.68 -1.50 2.50
N ILE A 220 1.54 -0.28 3.00
CA ILE A 220 1.06 0.86 2.23
C ILE A 220 2.14 1.29 1.24
N VAL A 221 3.36 1.56 1.70
CA VAL A 221 4.52 1.88 0.85
C VAL A 221 4.73 0.81 -0.21
N LYS A 222 4.68 -0.48 0.15
CA LYS A 222 4.78 -1.58 -0.82
C LYS A 222 3.75 -1.48 -1.94
N ASN A 223 2.53 -1.08 -1.62
CA ASN A 223 1.41 -1.04 -2.56
C ASN A 223 1.32 0.29 -3.33
N THR A 224 1.79 1.39 -2.75
CA THR A 224 1.63 2.75 -3.31
C THR A 224 2.87 3.22 -4.07
N LEU A 225 4.08 2.90 -3.60
CA LEU A 225 5.33 3.34 -4.22
C LEU A 225 5.46 2.98 -5.71
N PRO A 226 5.02 1.80 -6.20
CA PRO A 226 5.04 1.45 -7.63
C PRO A 226 4.30 2.44 -8.55
N HIS A 227 3.35 3.22 -8.03
CA HIS A 227 2.62 4.20 -8.84
C HIS A 227 3.46 5.44 -9.19
N TYR A 228 4.56 5.66 -8.47
CA TYR A 228 5.45 6.80 -8.66
C TYR A 228 6.75 6.43 -9.38
N ILE A 229 7.03 5.14 -9.57
CA ILE A 229 8.27 4.65 -10.19
C ILE A 229 7.92 3.72 -11.35
N GLN A 230 8.18 4.18 -12.57
CA GLN A 230 7.93 3.38 -13.77
C GLN A 230 8.72 2.06 -13.74
N GLY A 231 8.03 0.94 -13.93
CA GLY A 231 8.64 -0.40 -13.96
C GLY A 231 8.87 -1.05 -12.60
N LEU A 232 8.67 -0.32 -11.49
CA LEU A 232 8.68 -0.93 -10.16
C LEU A 232 7.37 -1.72 -9.94
N THR A 233 7.47 -2.88 -9.30
CA THR A 233 6.31 -3.72 -8.99
C THR A 233 6.26 -4.05 -7.51
N THR A 234 5.05 -4.30 -6.98
CA THR A 234 4.85 -4.77 -5.60
C THR A 234 5.64 -6.06 -5.31
N ASN A 235 5.78 -6.94 -6.30
CA ASN A 235 6.56 -8.17 -6.20
C ASN A 235 8.07 -7.90 -6.08
N LYS A 236 8.60 -6.91 -6.82
CA LYS A 236 10.00 -6.51 -6.68
C LYS A 236 10.29 -5.97 -5.29
N ILE A 237 9.41 -5.12 -4.77
CA ILE A 237 9.49 -4.58 -3.41
C ILE A 237 9.40 -5.72 -2.37
N ASP A 238 8.49 -6.68 -2.54
CA ASP A 238 8.37 -7.82 -1.63
C ASP A 238 9.59 -8.74 -1.66
N THR A 239 10.27 -8.84 -2.80
CA THR A 239 11.54 -9.57 -2.90
C THR A 239 12.60 -8.91 -2.03
N TRP A 240 12.76 -7.58 -2.05
CA TRP A 240 13.70 -6.90 -1.15
C TRP A 240 13.39 -7.15 0.33
N ARG A 241 12.11 -7.15 0.70
CA ARG A 241 11.67 -7.51 2.07
C ARG A 241 12.08 -8.94 2.44
N ARG A 242 11.84 -9.91 1.55
CA ARG A 242 12.12 -11.34 1.79
C ARG A 242 13.61 -11.66 1.79
N SER A 243 14.40 -10.99 0.95
CA SER A 243 15.86 -11.14 0.89
C SER A 243 16.61 -10.27 1.91
N PHE A 244 15.89 -9.45 2.68
CA PHE A 244 16.46 -8.45 3.59
C PHE A 244 17.44 -7.54 2.86
N ASP A 245 16.98 -6.92 1.79
CA ASP A 245 17.72 -5.96 0.97
C ASP A 245 17.20 -4.54 1.22
N TYR A 246 17.36 -4.09 2.46
CA TYR A 246 16.94 -2.75 2.84
C TYR A 246 17.71 -1.64 2.11
N LYS A 247 19.00 -1.86 1.83
CA LYS A 247 19.83 -0.89 1.12
C LYS A 247 19.22 -0.55 -0.24
N THR A 248 18.91 -1.55 -1.07
CA THR A 248 18.31 -1.31 -2.39
C THR A 248 16.93 -0.65 -2.29
N PHE A 249 16.11 -1.05 -1.32
CA PHE A 249 14.83 -0.38 -1.06
C PHE A 249 15.02 1.10 -0.69
N ASN A 250 15.93 1.41 0.22
CA ASN A 250 16.18 2.77 0.70
C ASN A 250 16.80 3.66 -0.40
N GLU A 251 17.70 3.11 -1.21
CA GLU A 251 18.26 3.76 -2.40
C GLU A 251 17.18 4.03 -3.45
N CYS A 252 16.27 3.08 -3.68
CA CYS A 252 15.14 3.26 -4.59
C CYS A 252 14.26 4.45 -4.20
N VAL A 253 13.97 4.61 -2.90
CA VAL A 253 13.22 5.77 -2.39
C VAL A 253 14.01 7.07 -2.56
N GLY A 254 15.32 7.05 -2.28
CA GLY A 254 16.18 8.23 -2.43
C GLY A 254 16.24 8.69 -3.89
N LYS A 255 16.45 7.76 -4.81
CA LYS A 255 16.49 7.99 -6.24
C LYS A 255 15.17 8.57 -6.77
N LEU A 256 14.03 8.05 -6.32
CA LEU A 256 12.72 8.64 -6.67
C LEU A 256 12.65 10.12 -6.28
N LEU A 257 13.09 10.47 -5.08
CA LEU A 257 13.07 11.85 -4.59
C LEU A 257 14.04 12.74 -5.39
N ASP A 258 15.23 12.24 -5.69
CA ASP A 258 16.24 12.96 -6.49
C ASP A 258 15.76 13.20 -7.93
N GLU A 259 15.20 12.17 -8.59
CA GLU A 259 14.68 12.28 -9.97
C GLU A 259 13.49 13.24 -10.09
N ASN A 260 12.77 13.49 -9.00
CA ASN A 260 11.67 14.45 -8.93
C ASN A 260 12.08 15.81 -8.34
N ASN A 261 13.39 16.06 -8.15
CA ASN A 261 13.95 17.30 -7.58
C ASN A 261 13.35 17.68 -6.21
N ILE A 262 13.12 16.70 -5.35
CA ILE A 262 12.58 16.94 -3.99
C ILE A 262 13.74 17.03 -3.01
N HIS A 263 14.04 18.25 -2.54
CA HIS A 263 15.17 18.57 -1.67
C HIS A 263 14.77 19.20 -0.33
N ILE A 264 13.47 19.14 0.01
CA ILE A 264 12.97 19.58 1.32
C ILE A 264 13.61 18.81 2.50
N PRO A 265 13.74 19.43 3.69
CA PRO A 265 14.17 18.75 4.90
C PRO A 265 13.27 17.57 5.26
N PHE A 266 13.86 16.47 5.72
CA PHE A 266 13.15 15.24 6.11
C PHE A 266 12.28 14.63 5.00
N ARG A 267 12.72 14.76 3.75
CA ARG A 267 11.98 14.32 2.55
C ARG A 267 11.54 12.85 2.57
N ARG A 268 12.31 11.91 3.15
CA ARG A 268 11.92 10.48 3.23
C ARG A 268 10.81 10.29 4.26
N ARG A 269 10.96 10.86 5.46
CA ARG A 269 9.89 10.85 6.48
C ARG A 269 8.60 11.48 5.97
N LYS A 270 8.70 12.59 5.24
CA LYS A 270 7.55 13.29 4.65
C LYS A 270 6.95 12.51 3.46
N LEU A 271 7.77 11.82 2.67
CA LEU A 271 7.28 10.92 1.62
C LEU A 271 6.43 9.80 2.22
N ASP A 272 6.83 9.22 3.35
CA ASP A 272 6.01 8.22 4.05
C ASP A 272 4.63 8.77 4.42
N HIS A 273 4.55 9.97 5.00
CA HIS A 273 3.27 10.65 5.27
C HIS A 273 2.46 10.88 3.98
N PHE A 274 3.11 11.31 2.91
CA PHE A 274 2.46 11.52 1.62
C PHE A 274 1.89 10.23 1.06
N LEU A 275 2.67 9.14 1.05
CA LEU A 275 2.22 7.84 0.55
C LEU A 275 1.07 7.27 1.39
N TRP A 276 1.07 7.52 2.70
CA TRP A 276 0.06 7.06 3.64
C TRP A 276 -1.24 7.86 3.59
N TYR A 277 -1.16 9.18 3.64
CA TYR A 277 -2.33 10.06 3.76
C TYR A 277 -2.99 10.34 2.40
N ALA A 278 -2.22 10.49 1.32
CA ALA A 278 -2.79 10.79 0.01
C ALA A 278 -3.52 9.60 -0.63
N ASN A 279 -3.23 8.37 -0.18
CA ASN A 279 -3.67 7.14 -0.84
C ASN A 279 -4.48 6.22 0.10
N ARG A 280 -5.09 6.85 1.11
CA ARG A 280 -6.02 6.23 2.05
C ARG A 280 -7.40 6.01 1.44
#